data_AF-A0A9Q1RP82-F1
#
_entry.id   AF-A0A9Q1RP82-F1
#
_cell.length_a   1.000
_cell.length_b   1.000
_cell.length_c   1.000
_cell.angle_alpha   90.00
_cell.angle_beta   90.00
_cell.angle_gamma   90.00
#
_symmetry.space_group_name_H-M   'P 1'
#
loop_
_entity.id
_entity.type
_entity.pdbx_description
1 polymer ?
#
loop_
_entity_poly.entity_id
_entity_poly.type
_entity_poly.pdbx_seq_one_letter_code
_entity_poly.pdbx_strand_id
1 'polypeptide(L)' 'MVSVERIKQFTKIPSEASWRIVNCLPSSDCPYHGDIEIKNLKVRYRSNTPLVLKGISLRINGGEKIGVVGRTGSGKSTLM' A
#
# COMPACT_ATOMS: atom_id res chain seq x y z
N MET A 1 31.52 -1.54 -22.17
CA MET A 1 31.86 -1.89 -20.78
C MET A 1 30.86 -1.29 -19.77
N VAL A 2 30.53 0.01 -19.85
CA VAL A 2 29.59 0.71 -18.95
C VAL A 2 28.17 0.10 -18.87
N SER A 3 27.66 -0.50 -19.95
CA SER A 3 26.30 -1.07 -19.97
C SER A 3 26.14 -2.29 -19.05
N VAL A 4 27.17 -3.14 -18.95
CA VAL A 4 27.14 -4.35 -18.11
C VAL A 4 27.18 -3.97 -16.63
N GLU A 5 27.93 -2.92 -16.28
CA GLU A 5 27.99 -2.40 -14.90
C GLU A 5 26.64 -1.82 -14.45
N ARG A 6 25.93 -1.10 -15.33
CA ARG A 6 24.58 -0.58 -15.04
C ARG A 6 23.58 -1.70 -14.77
N ILE A 7 23.58 -2.77 -15.56
CA ILE A 7 22.71 -3.95 -15.32
C ILE A 7 23.01 -4.56 -13.95
N LYS A 8 24.30 -4.73 -13.61
CA LYS A 8 24.74 -5.27 -12.32
C LYS A 8 24.33 -4.39 -11.13
N GLN A 9 24.20 -3.06 -11.32
CA GLN A 9 23.69 -2.16 -10.30
C GLN A 9 22.19 -2.39 -10.03
N PHE A 10 21.38 -2.59 -11.07
CA PHE A 10 19.95 -2.88 -10.90
C PHE A 10 19.68 -4.24 -10.24
N THR A 11 20.57 -5.22 -10.37
CA THR A 11 20.43 -6.51 -9.65
C THR A 11 20.60 -6.37 -8.13
N LYS A 12 21.23 -5.28 -7.65
CA LYS A 12 21.55 -5.08 -6.23
C LYS A 12 20.57 -4.18 -5.49
N ILE A 13 19.59 -3.59 -6.18
CA ILE A 13 18.57 -2.75 -5.51
C ILE A 13 17.71 -3.63 -4.59
N PRO A 14 17.21 -3.08 -3.47
CA PRO A 14 16.28 -3.82 -2.62
C PRO A 14 15.07 -4.26 -3.43
N SER A 15 14.83 -5.57 -3.45
CA SER A 15 13.66 -6.14 -4.11
C SER A 15 12.41 -5.90 -3.27
N GLU A 16 11.26 -5.80 -3.92
CA GLU A 16 9.97 -5.79 -3.26
C GLU A 16 9.67 -7.16 -2.62
N ALA A 17 8.65 -7.21 -1.77
CA ALA A 17 8.16 -8.47 -1.22
C ALA A 17 7.83 -9.47 -2.34
N SER A 18 8.01 -10.76 -2.05
CA SER A 18 7.75 -11.83 -3.02
C SER A 18 6.30 -11.81 -3.50
N TRP A 19 6.11 -11.99 -4.81
CA TRP A 19 4.78 -11.97 -5.44
C TRP A 19 3.81 -13.02 -4.87
N ARG A 20 4.32 -14.19 -4.45
CA ARG A 20 3.51 -15.25 -3.83
C ARG A 20 4.20 -15.78 -2.58
N ILE A 21 3.44 -15.86 -1.50
CA ILE A 21 3.84 -16.48 -0.24
C ILE A 21 2.97 -17.73 -0.10
N VAL A 22 3.52 -18.91 -0.40
CA VAL A 22 2.78 -20.19 -0.48
C VAL A 22 2.02 -20.49 0.81
N ASN A 23 2.58 -20.13 1.97
CA ASN A 23 1.99 -20.40 3.28
C ASN A 23 0.94 -19.35 3.71
N CYS A 24 0.70 -18.30 2.92
CA CYS A 24 -0.20 -17.19 3.26
C CYS A 24 -1.13 -16.84 2.09
N LEU A 25 -1.55 -17.83 1.32
CA LEU A 25 -2.51 -17.63 0.23
C LEU A 25 -3.92 -17.48 0.81
N PRO A 26 -4.70 -16.48 0.38
CA PRO A 26 -6.12 -16.42 0.73
C PRO A 26 -6.87 -17.62 0.12
N SER A 27 -7.99 -18.01 0.73
CA SER A 27 -8.90 -19.01 0.18
C SER A 27 -9.49 -18.54 -1.16
N SER A 28 -9.90 -19.47 -2.01
CA SER A 28 -10.44 -19.18 -3.35
C SER A 28 -11.67 -18.25 -3.33
N ASP A 29 -12.45 -18.29 -2.25
CA ASP A 29 -13.68 -17.50 -2.10
C ASP A 29 -13.46 -16.15 -1.39
N CYS A 30 -12.22 -15.78 -1.08
CA CYS A 30 -11.89 -14.48 -0.50
C CYS A 30 -11.85 -13.39 -1.60
N PRO A 31 -12.47 -12.20 -1.40
CA PRO A 31 -13.19 -11.74 -0.21
C PRO A 31 -14.70 -12.09 -0.22
N TYR A 32 -15.22 -12.54 0.93
CA TYR A 32 -16.63 -12.95 1.07
C TYR A 32 -17.62 -11.78 1.16
N HIS A 33 -17.35 -10.80 2.04
CA HIS A 33 -18.27 -9.69 2.32
C HIS A 33 -17.75 -8.32 1.87
N GLY A 34 -16.47 -8.20 1.52
CA GLY A 34 -15.88 -6.92 1.10
C GLY A 34 -15.73 -5.89 2.22
N ASP A 35 -15.78 -6.32 3.48
CA ASP A 35 -15.49 -5.45 4.62
C ASP A 35 -14.03 -4.97 4.57
N ILE A 36 -13.82 -3.68 4.80
CA ILE A 36 -12.49 -3.05 4.84
C ILE A 36 -12.29 -2.46 6.22
N GLU A 37 -11.24 -2.90 6.90
CA GLU A 37 -10.84 -2.37 8.20
C GLU A 37 -9.42 -1.80 8.12
N ILE A 38 -9.31 -0.49 8.31
CA ILE A 38 -8.03 0.21 8.40
C ILE A 38 -7.77 0.49 9.88
N LYS A 39 -6.62 0.02 10.38
CA LYS A 39 -6.18 0.24 11.77
C LYS A 39 -4.90 1.05 11.80
N ASN A 40 -4.96 2.25 12.37
CA ASN A 40 -3.81 3.11 12.65
C ASN A 40 -2.86 3.28 11.45
N LEU A 41 -3.41 3.47 10.25
CA LEU A 41 -2.65 3.55 9.01
C LEU A 41 -1.75 4.79 9.01
N LYS A 42 -0.45 4.56 8.84
CA LYS A 42 0.59 5.58 8.77
C LYS A 42 1.37 5.38 7.50
N VAL A 43 1.40 6.40 6.64
CA VAL A 43 2.04 6.31 5.32
C VAL A 43 2.99 7.49 5.11
N ARG A 44 4.16 7.19 4.55
CA ARG A 44 5.15 8.15 4.05
C ARG A 44 5.74 7.65 2.75
N TYR A 45 6.09 8.57 1.84
CA TYR A 45 6.71 8.23 0.56
C TYR A 45 8.21 7.94 0.68
N ARG A 46 8.91 8.57 1.62
CA ARG A 46 10.35 8.37 1.86
C ARG A 46 10.62 8.25 3.34
N SER A 47 11.67 7.49 3.68
CA SER A 47 12.11 7.22 5.05
C SER A 47 12.49 8.48 5.83
N ASN A 48 12.78 9.59 5.14
CA ASN A 48 13.18 10.86 5.76
C ASN A 48 12.15 12.00 5.59
N THR A 49 10.94 11.72 5.10
CA THR A 49 9.87 12.73 4.93
C THR A 49 8.76 12.54 5.95
N PRO A 50 8.08 13.60 6.44
CA PRO A 50 6.99 13.45 7.40
C PRO A 50 5.87 12.52 6.90
N LEU A 51 5.11 11.97 7.83
CA LEU A 51 3.93 11.15 7.53
C LEU A 51 2.86 11.98 6.81
N VAL A 52 2.35 11.43 5.70
CA VAL A 52 1.24 11.99 4.93
C VAL A 52 -0.09 11.57 5.57
N LEU A 53 -0.21 10.28 5.92
CA LEU A 53 -1.32 9.75 6.73
C LEU A 53 -0.81 9.49 8.15
N LYS A 54 -1.53 10.00 9.15
CA LYS A 54 -1.06 10.07 10.55
C LYS A 54 -1.93 9.24 11.51
N GLY A 55 -2.13 7.95 11.21
CA GLY A 55 -2.88 7.04 12.09
C GLY A 55 -4.38 7.04 11.81
N ILE A 56 -4.75 6.89 10.53
CA ILE A 56 -6.16 6.80 10.13
C ILE A 56 -6.70 5.43 10.54
N SER A 57 -7.84 5.41 11.22
CA SER A 57 -8.58 4.18 11.52
C SER A 57 -10.01 4.34 11.05
N LEU A 58 -10.48 3.44 10.19
CA LEU A 58 -11.83 3.44 9.65
C LEU A 58 -12.28 2.02 9.36
N ARG A 59 -13.59 1.79 9.40
CA ARG A 59 -14.23 0.53 9.05
C ARG A 59 -15.31 0.83 8.03
N ILE A 60 -15.30 0.09 6.93
CA ILE A 60 -16.26 0.16 5.84
C ILE A 60 -16.87 -1.22 5.73
N ASN A 61 -18.19 -1.32 5.87
CA ASN A 61 -18.87 -2.60 5.75
C ASN A 61 -19.10 -2.95 4.28
N GLY A 62 -19.24 -4.25 4.02
CA GLY A 62 -19.63 -4.77 2.73
C GLY A 62 -20.85 -4.06 2.13
N GLY A 63 -20.73 -3.59 0.89
CA GLY A 63 -21.82 -2.94 0.15
C GLY A 63 -22.00 -1.44 0.42
N GLU A 64 -21.20 -0.84 1.30
CA GLU A 64 -21.23 0.61 1.54
C GLU A 64 -20.59 1.40 0.40
N LYS A 65 -21.13 2.60 0.12
CA LYS A 65 -20.55 3.56 -0.81
C LYS A 65 -19.99 4.73 -0.02
N ILE A 66 -18.68 4.92 -0.07
CA ILE A 66 -17.96 5.96 0.70
C ILE A 66 -17.33 6.98 -0.25
N GLY A 67 -17.49 8.26 0.05
CA GLY A 67 -16.82 9.36 -0.64
C GLY A 67 -15.65 9.91 0.18
N VAL A 68 -14.49 10.09 -0.46
CA VAL A 68 -13.30 10.71 0.17
C VAL A 68 -13.14 12.15 -0.35
N VAL A 69 -13.27 13.14 0.53
CA VAL A 69 -13.22 14.57 0.19
C VAL A 69 -12.15 15.31 0.99
N GLY A 70 -11.67 16.45 0.46
CA GLY A 70 -10.67 17.29 1.12
C GLY A 70 -9.83 18.13 0.16
N ARG A 71 -9.10 19.12 0.69
CA ARG A 71 -8.24 20.04 -0.08
C ARG A 71 -7.12 19.32 -0.84
N THR A 72 -6.59 19.94 -1.90
CA THR A 72 -5.38 19.42 -2.59
C THR A 72 -4.23 19.23 -1.61
N GLY A 73 -3.51 18.11 -1.71
CA GLY A 73 -2.42 17.76 -0.80
C GLY A 73 -2.84 17.11 0.53
N SER A 74 -4.14 16.87 0.77
CA SER A 74 -4.61 16.28 2.03
C SER A 74 -4.38 14.76 2.19
N GLY A 75 -3.71 14.10 1.24
CA GLY A 75 -3.41 12.66 1.31
C GLY A 75 -4.50 11.73 0.77
N LYS A 76 -5.53 12.23 0.07
CA LYS A 76 -6.63 11.39 -0.47
C LYS A 76 -6.13 10.30 -1.43
N SER A 77 -5.28 10.65 -2.40
CA SER A 77 -4.67 9.70 -3.33
C SER A 77 -3.64 8.78 -2.68
N THR A 78 -3.29 9.02 -1.42
CA THR A 78 -2.45 8.11 -0.62
C THR A 78 -3.32 7.09 0.14
N LEU A 79 -4.60 7.41 0.35
CA LEU A 79 -5.57 6.54 1.02
C LEU A 79 -6.32 5.63 0.02
N MET A 80 -6.52 6.10 -1.22
CA MET A 80 -7.01 5.31 -2.36
C MET A 80 -5.89 4.52 -3.00
#